data_AF-A0A6B3H717-F1
#
_entry.id   AF-A0A6B3H717-F1
#
_cell.length_a   1.000
_cell.length_b   1.000
_cell.length_c   1.000
_cell.angle_alpha   90.00
_cell.angle_beta   90.00
_cell.angle_gamma   90.00
#
_symmetry.space_group_name_H-M   'P 1'
#
loop_
_entity.id
_entity.type
_entity.pdbx_description
1 polymer ?
#
loop_
_entity_poly.entity_id
_entity_poly.type
_entity_poly.pdbx_seq_one_letter_code
_entity_poly.pdbx_strand_id
1 'polypeptide(L)'
;AVGLFGRNLESPEQLAALTARLRSERADVLVAIDEEGGDVTRLEVRDGSSFPGNLALGYVDDVELTRAVAHELGRRLAACGVNLNWAPSADVNSNPGNPVIGVRSF
;
A
#
# COMPACT_ATOMS: atom_id res chain seq x y z
N ALA A 1 7.91 -6.14 14.47
CA ALA A 1 7.03 -5.91 13.32
C ALA A 1 6.70 -7.24 12.63
N VAL A 2 5.66 -7.29 11.80
CA VAL A 2 5.34 -8.34 10.84
C VAL A 2 4.93 -7.68 9.52
N GLY A 3 5.36 -8.25 8.38
CA GLY A 3 4.99 -7.78 7.05
C GLY A 3 3.99 -8.72 6.39
N LEU A 4 2.89 -8.17 5.88
CA LEU A 4 1.84 -8.92 5.18
C LEU A 4 2.02 -8.78 3.67
N PHE A 5 1.82 -9.88 2.97
CA PHE A 5 1.93 -9.98 1.50
C PHE A 5 0.59 -10.41 0.92
N GLY A 6 0.42 -10.34 -0.41
CA GLY A 6 -0.84 -10.71 -1.07
C GLY A 6 -1.35 -12.12 -0.71
N ARG A 7 -0.46 -13.08 -0.44
CA ARG A 7 -0.81 -14.43 0.05
C ARG A 7 -1.48 -14.46 1.43
N ASN A 8 -1.41 -13.37 2.19
CA ASN A 8 -2.01 -13.24 3.51
C ASN A 8 -3.39 -12.57 3.46
N LEU A 9 -3.82 -12.09 2.28
CA LEU A 9 -5.03 -11.32 2.08
C LEU A 9 -6.02 -12.09 1.20
N GLU A 10 -7.21 -12.33 1.76
CA GLU A 10 -8.37 -12.87 1.06
C GLU A 10 -9.49 -11.84 0.95
N SER A 11 -9.74 -11.09 2.03
CA SER A 11 -10.67 -9.96 2.08
C SER A 11 -10.27 -8.96 3.17
N PRO A 12 -10.81 -7.72 3.14
CA PRO A 12 -10.60 -6.75 4.22
C PRO A 12 -11.03 -7.26 5.60
N GLU A 13 -12.13 -7.99 5.69
CA GLU A 13 -12.66 -8.56 6.94
C GLU A 13 -11.71 -9.65 7.48
N GLN A 14 -11.21 -10.51 6.59
CA GLN A 14 -10.22 -11.52 6.96
C GLN A 14 -8.91 -10.87 7.42
N LEU A 15 -8.47 -9.80 6.75
CA LEU A 15 -7.27 -9.05 7.14
C LEU A 15 -7.45 -8.41 8.52
N ALA A 16 -8.59 -7.77 8.79
CA ALA A 16 -8.90 -7.21 10.10
C ALA A 16 -8.89 -8.28 11.21
N ALA A 17 -9.44 -9.46 10.96
CA ALA A 17 -9.37 -10.59 11.89
C ALA A 17 -7.93 -11.08 12.11
N LEU A 18 -7.12 -11.13 11.05
CA LEU A 18 -5.70 -11.51 11.14
C LEU A 18 -4.90 -10.50 11.96
N THR A 19 -5.06 -9.20 11.73
CA THR A 19 -4.34 -8.17 12.50
C THR A 19 -4.77 -8.14 13.97
N ALA A 20 -6.05 -8.38 14.25
CA ALA A 20 -6.54 -8.54 15.63
C ALA A 20 -5.89 -9.73 16.34
N ARG A 21 -5.77 -10.89 15.67
CA ARG A 21 -5.07 -12.07 16.20
C ARG A 21 -3.59 -11.81 16.44
N LEU A 22 -2.92 -11.11 15.53
CA LEU A 22 -1.51 -10.74 15.73
C LEU A 22 -1.33 -9.85 16.97
N ARG A 23 -2.26 -8.92 17.22
CA ARG A 23 -2.25 -8.06 18.40
C ARG A 23 -2.64 -8.78 19.69
N SER A 24 -3.45 -9.83 19.63
CA SER A 24 -3.72 -10.64 20.83
C SER A 24 -2.48 -11.40 21.29
N GLU A 25 -1.61 -11.82 20.37
CA GLU A 25 -0.33 -12.45 20.69
C GLU A 25 0.73 -11.43 21.15
N ARG A 26 0.76 -10.25 20.53
CA ARG A 26 1.66 -9.15 20.90
C ARG A 26 0.99 -7.80 20.66
N ALA A 27 0.56 -7.14 21.74
CA ALA A 27 -0.23 -5.91 21.67
C ALA A 27 0.44 -4.76 20.91
N ASP A 28 1.77 -4.63 20.99
CA ASP A 28 2.57 -3.57 20.37
C ASP A 28 3.13 -3.94 18.99
N VAL A 29 2.68 -5.04 18.37
CA VAL A 29 3.16 -5.44 17.04
C VAL A 29 2.85 -4.36 16.00
N LEU A 30 3.90 -3.90 15.32
CA LEU A 30 3.77 -3.21 14.03
C LEU A 30 3.36 -4.21 12.96
N VAL A 31 2.25 -3.93 12.28
CA VAL A 31 1.74 -4.68 11.13
C VAL A 31 1.96 -3.81 9.90
N ALA A 32 2.83 -4.28 9.01
CA ALA A 32 3.27 -3.58 7.82
C ALA A 32 2.72 -4.22 6.55
N ILE A 33 2.56 -3.42 5.50
CA ILE A 33 2.14 -3.85 4.16
C ILE A 33 2.74 -2.93 3.09
N ASP A 34 2.88 -3.42 1.85
CA ASP A 34 3.25 -2.60 0.67
C ASP A 34 1.99 -2.20 -0.12
N GLU A 35 1.34 -1.09 0.23
CA GLU A 35 0.19 -0.57 -0.51
C GLU A 35 0.53 0.80 -1.13
N GLU A 36 1.16 0.79 -2.31
CA GLU A 36 1.55 2.00 -3.04
C GLU A 36 0.42 2.51 -3.96
N GLY A 37 -0.52 1.64 -4.36
CA GLY A 37 -1.45 1.89 -5.45
C GLY A 37 -0.89 1.43 -6.80
N GLY A 38 -1.71 1.50 -7.86
CA GLY A 38 -1.32 0.99 -9.19
C GLY A 38 -0.85 -0.47 -9.15
N ASP A 39 0.32 -0.75 -9.71
CA ASP A 39 0.87 -2.11 -9.82
C ASP A 39 1.28 -2.72 -8.47
N VAL A 40 1.44 -1.92 -7.42
CA VAL A 40 1.79 -2.40 -6.08
C VAL A 40 0.62 -2.16 -5.12
N THR A 41 -0.35 -3.07 -5.21
CA THR A 41 -1.46 -3.19 -4.26
C THR A 41 -1.43 -4.56 -3.57
N ARG A 42 -1.93 -4.61 -2.35
CA ARG A 42 -2.14 -5.83 -1.56
C ARG A 42 -3.62 -5.99 -1.23
N LEU A 43 -4.30 -4.90 -0.86
CA LEU A 43 -5.75 -4.89 -0.59
C LEU A 43 -6.56 -5.38 -1.80
N GLU A 44 -6.13 -5.01 -3.01
CA GLU A 44 -6.84 -5.30 -4.25
C GLU A 44 -5.99 -6.19 -5.19
N VAL A 45 -5.08 -7.00 -4.61
CA VAL A 45 -4.11 -7.83 -5.34
C VAL A 45 -4.73 -8.79 -6.36
N ARG A 46 -6.02 -9.13 -6.20
CA ARG A 46 -6.75 -10.05 -7.09
C ARG A 46 -7.38 -9.35 -8.28
N ASP A 47 -7.75 -8.08 -8.13
CA ASP A 47 -8.57 -7.35 -9.10
C ASP A 47 -7.80 -6.19 -9.77
N GLY A 48 -6.64 -5.82 -9.22
CA GLY A 48 -5.88 -4.64 -9.61
C GLY A 48 -6.30 -3.41 -8.80
N SER A 49 -5.42 -2.43 -8.70
CA SER A 49 -5.69 -1.25 -7.85
C SER A 49 -6.74 -0.33 -8.47
N SER A 50 -7.68 0.09 -7.63
CA SER A 50 -8.67 1.13 -7.86
C SER A 50 -8.07 2.54 -7.74
N PHE A 51 -6.84 2.65 -7.24
CA PHE A 51 -6.12 3.91 -7.09
C PHE A 51 -4.98 4.00 -8.11
N PRO A 52 -4.71 5.22 -8.63
CA PRO A 52 -3.56 5.43 -9.49
C PRO A 52 -2.26 5.11 -8.73
N GLY A 53 -1.29 4.54 -9.46
CA GLY A 53 0.08 4.40 -8.96
C GLY A 53 0.88 5.71 -9.08
N ASN A 54 2.10 5.69 -8.56
CA ASN A 54 2.93 6.91 -8.43
C ASN A 54 3.17 7.61 -9.77
N LEU A 55 3.49 6.88 -10.86
CA LEU A 55 3.74 7.52 -12.17
C LEU A 55 2.51 8.26 -12.70
N ALA A 56 1.32 7.69 -12.50
CA ALA A 56 0.08 8.34 -12.92
C ALA A 56 -0.17 9.61 -12.09
N LEU A 57 0.08 9.56 -10.78
CA LEU A 57 -0.03 10.72 -9.89
C LEU A 57 1.00 11.81 -10.23
N GLY A 58 2.25 11.43 -10.50
CA GLY A 58 3.30 12.35 -10.91
C GLY A 58 3.06 12.97 -12.29
N TYR A 59 2.48 12.22 -13.24
CA TYR A 59 2.05 12.76 -14.52
C TYR A 59 0.92 13.79 -14.38
N VAL A 60 0.00 13.61 -13.43
CA VAL A 60 -1.07 14.58 -13.14
C VAL A 60 -0.51 15.84 -12.45
N ASP A 61 0.58 15.72 -11.70
CA ASP A 61 1.28 16.82 -11.01
C ASP A 61 0.36 17.64 -10.07
N ASP A 62 -0.52 16.95 -9.35
CA ASP A 62 -1.42 17.53 -8.35
C ASP A 62 -1.14 16.93 -6.96
N VAL A 63 -0.57 17.76 -6.08
CA VAL A 63 -0.21 17.37 -4.70
C VAL A 63 -1.44 17.15 -3.82
N GLU A 64 -2.54 17.88 -4.04
CA GLU A 64 -3.76 17.71 -3.26
C GLU A 64 -4.44 16.39 -3.62
N LEU A 65 -4.50 16.06 -4.92
CA LEU A 65 -4.97 14.75 -5.39
C LEU A 65 -4.10 13.62 -4.83
N THR A 66 -2.77 13.75 -4.92
CA THR A 66 -1.81 12.76 -4.40
C THR A 66 -2.03 12.54 -2.90
N ARG A 67 -2.21 13.61 -2.12
CA ARG A 67 -2.52 13.53 -0.69
C ARG A 67 -3.86 12.85 -0.42
N ALA A 68 -4.89 13.16 -1.21
CA ALA A 68 -6.21 12.55 -1.06
C ALA A 68 -6.17 11.03 -1.31
N VAL A 69 -5.45 10.60 -2.35
CA VAL A 69 -5.23 9.17 -2.65
C VAL A 69 -4.47 8.48 -1.51
N ALA A 70 -3.34 9.04 -1.07
CA ALA A 70 -2.55 8.46 0.01
C ALA A 70 -3.33 8.39 1.33
N HIS A 71 -4.15 9.40 1.63
CA HIS A 71 -5.00 9.44 2.82
C HIS A 71 -6.08 8.34 2.78
N GLU A 72 -6.74 8.15 1.63
CA GLU A 72 -7.75 7.10 1.49
C GLU A 72 -7.14 5.69 1.58
N LEU A 73 -5.98 5.45 0.97
CA LEU A 73 -5.24 4.19 1.13
C LEU A 73 -4.89 3.95 2.61
N GLY A 74 -4.35 4.97 3.30
CA GLY A 74 -4.07 4.90 4.74
C GLY A 74 -5.31 4.61 5.58
N ARG A 75 -6.46 5.23 5.27
CA ARG A 75 -7.74 4.98 5.96
C ARG A 75 -8.20 3.53 5.79
N ARG A 76 -8.11 2.97 4.56
CA ARG A 76 -8.47 1.57 4.27
C ARG A 76 -7.57 0.58 5.01
N LEU A 77 -6.26 0.85 5.05
CA LEU A 77 -5.29 0.06 5.81
C LEU A 77 -5.57 0.09 7.31
N ALA A 78 -5.81 1.28 7.87
CA ALA A 78 -6.11 1.46 9.28
C ALA A 78 -7.41 0.73 9.69
N ALA A 79 -8.43 0.74 8.82
CA ALA A 79 -9.66 -0.02 9.03
C ALA A 79 -9.43 -1.54 9.11
N CYS A 80 -8.38 -2.05 8.45
CA CYS A 80 -7.96 -3.44 8.54
C CYS A 80 -6.94 -3.70 9.68
N GLY A 81 -6.66 -2.70 10.51
CA GLY A 81 -5.71 -2.79 11.62
C GLY A 81 -4.24 -2.73 11.21
N VAL A 82 -3.91 -2.44 9.96
CA VAL A 82 -2.54 -2.18 9.50
C VAL A 82 -2.11 -0.79 9.99
N ASN A 83 -0.89 -0.67 10.52
CA ASN A 83 -0.39 0.58 11.12
C ASN A 83 0.97 1.04 10.58
N LEU A 84 1.50 0.35 9.56
CA LEU A 84 2.66 0.78 8.80
C LEU A 84 2.43 0.45 7.33
N ASN A 85 2.61 1.43 6.44
CA ASN A 85 2.65 1.23 5.00
C ASN A 85 4.07 1.48 4.52
N TRP A 86 4.62 0.59 3.70
CA TRP A 86 5.92 0.75 3.03
C TRP A 86 5.75 1.56 1.74
N ALA A 87 5.16 2.74 1.88
CA ALA A 87 4.89 3.68 0.81
C ALA A 87 4.96 5.12 1.38
N PRO A 88 5.20 6.13 0.52
CA PRO A 88 5.41 6.04 -0.92
C PRO A 88 6.84 5.59 -1.29
N SER A 89 7.04 5.16 -2.54
CA SER A 89 8.39 5.16 -3.11
C SER A 89 8.81 6.62 -3.33
N ALA A 90 10.02 6.96 -2.89
CA ALA A 90 10.64 8.28 -3.13
C ALA A 90 11.77 8.17 -4.16
N ASP A 91 11.85 7.05 -4.87
CA ASP A 91 12.83 6.84 -5.93
C ASP A 91 12.56 7.77 -7.11
N VAL A 92 13.62 8.29 -7.72
CA VAL A 92 13.53 9.02 -8.99
C VAL A 92 13.90 8.04 -10.11
N ASN A 93 12.96 7.72 -10.98
CA ASN A 93 13.20 6.78 -12.08
C ASN A 93 13.97 7.40 -13.26
N SER A 94 15.23 7.81 -13.03
CA SER A 94 16.08 8.46 -14.02
C SER A 94 16.62 7.54 -15.12
N ASN A 95 16.45 6.22 -14.97
CA ASN A 95 16.83 5.21 -15.97
C ASN A 95 15.57 4.58 -16.58
N PRO A 96 15.26 4.82 -17.87
CA PRO A 96 14.10 4.21 -18.53
C PRO A 96 14.12 2.67 -18.54
N GLY A 97 15.31 2.06 -18.44
CA GLY A 97 15.49 0.61 -18.37
C GLY A 97 15.42 0.02 -16.95
N ASN A 98 15.00 0.79 -15.94
CA ASN A 98 14.89 0.29 -14.56
C ASN A 98 13.81 -0.80 -14.47
N PRO A 99 14.17 -2.05 -14.12
CA PRO A 99 13.22 -3.16 -14.13
C PRO A 99 12.38 -3.27 -12.86
N VAL A 100 12.65 -2.46 -11.82
CA VAL A 100 12.03 -2.60 -10.49
C VAL A 100 11.20 -1.38 -10.08
N ILE A 101 11.66 -0.15 -10.38
CA ILE A 101 10.95 1.07 -10.00
C ILE A 101 9.92 1.43 -11.06
N GLY A 102 10.34 1.86 -12.26
CA GLY A 102 9.43 2.11 -13.37
C GLY A 102 8.24 2.99 -12.97
N VAL A 103 7.03 2.44 -13.08
CA VAL A 103 5.76 3.10 -12.77
C VAL A 103 5.55 3.41 -11.27
N ARG A 104 6.45 2.93 -10.40
CA ARG A 104 6.43 3.18 -8.95
C ARG A 104 7.14 4.46 -8.55
N SER A 105 7.89 5.11 -9.45
CA SER A 105 8.31 6.51 -9.27
C SER A 105 7.17 7.42 -9.66
N PHE A 106 7.07 8.59 -9.02
CA PHE A 106 6.30 9.72 -9.54
C PHE A 106 6.89 10.19 -10.88
#